data_AF-A0A9E5HJE7-F1
#
_entry.id   AF-A0A9E5HJE7-F1
#
_cell.length_a   1.000
_cell.length_b   1.000
_cell.length_c   1.000
_cell.angle_alpha   90.00
_cell.angle_beta   90.00
_cell.angle_gamma   90.00
#
_symmetry.space_group_name_H-M   'P 1'
#
loop_
_entity.id
_entity.type
_entity.pdbx_description
1 polymer ?
#
loop_
_entity_poly.entity_id
_entity_poly.type
_entity_poly.pdbx_seq_one_letter_code
_entity_poly.pdbx_strand_id
1 'polypeptide(L)'
;MWGDGTPWEAIPPNLRQSMIDKIDVVDAGTPALHQDAHGLLGLTGLANYKCPALFIRGARSIPIMQDVHAALVALMPQASDYAIEGAGHMVPMTHQAECVKLMQEFYQKSGF
;
A
#
# COMPACT_ATOMS: atom_id res chain seq x y z
N MET A 1 5.87 -7.75 -7.94
CA MET A 1 6.63 -8.69 -7.10
C MET A 1 6.87 -8.01 -5.76
N TRP A 2 6.66 -8.73 -4.65
CA TRP A 2 6.95 -8.22 -3.31
C TRP A 2 8.43 -8.52 -3.03
N GLY A 3 9.24 -7.48 -2.78
CA GLY A 3 10.70 -7.60 -2.66
C GLY A 3 11.48 -6.97 -3.81
N ASP A 4 12.79 -6.91 -3.64
CA ASP A 4 13.76 -6.29 -4.57
C ASP A 4 14.50 -7.32 -5.46
N GLY A 5 14.11 -8.60 -5.37
CA GLY A 5 14.73 -9.70 -6.13
C GLY A 5 15.93 -10.35 -5.45
N THR A 6 16.23 -10.00 -4.20
CA THR A 6 17.30 -10.64 -3.42
C THR A 6 17.08 -12.17 -3.31
N PRO A 7 18.06 -13.00 -3.73
CA PRO A 7 17.96 -14.46 -3.59
C PRO A 7 17.84 -14.89 -2.12
N TRP A 8 17.12 -15.97 -1.85
CA TRP A 8 16.89 -16.47 -0.49
C TRP A 8 18.19 -16.70 0.27
N GLU A 9 19.19 -17.30 -0.39
CA GLU A 9 20.48 -17.65 0.19
C GLU A 9 21.31 -16.42 0.60
N ALA A 10 21.04 -15.27 -0.03
CA ALA A 10 21.71 -14.00 0.27
C ALA A 10 21.12 -13.29 1.51
N ILE A 11 19.96 -13.75 2.02
CA ILE A 11 19.32 -13.17 3.20
C ILE A 11 20.03 -13.67 4.48
N PRO A 12 20.41 -12.79 5.42
CA PRO A 12 21.03 -13.17 6.69
C PRO A 12 20.26 -14.28 7.44
N PRO A 13 20.94 -15.27 8.06
CA PRO A 13 20.28 -16.43 8.68
C PRO A 13 19.20 -16.06 9.72
N ASN A 14 19.44 -15.03 10.53
CA ASN A 14 18.48 -14.55 11.52
C ASN A 14 17.21 -13.97 10.87
N LEU A 15 17.32 -13.31 9.73
CA LEU A 15 16.16 -12.79 8.98
C LEU A 15 15.40 -13.93 8.29
N ARG A 16 16.10 -14.91 7.71
CA ARG A 16 15.46 -16.12 7.17
C ARG A 16 14.68 -16.88 8.23
N GLN A 17 15.25 -17.08 9.42
CA GLN A 17 14.55 -17.72 10.53
C GLN A 17 13.29 -16.93 10.90
N SER A 18 13.38 -15.60 11.03
CA SER A 18 12.21 -14.79 11.32
C SER A 18 11.13 -14.85 10.23
N MET A 19 11.49 -15.03 8.96
CA MET A 19 10.52 -15.22 7.87
C MET A 19 9.83 -16.58 7.97
N ILE A 20 10.59 -17.65 8.29
CA ILE A 20 10.06 -19.00 8.52
C ILE A 20 9.06 -18.99 9.68
N ASP A 21 9.45 -18.38 10.81
CA ASP A 21 8.61 -18.31 12.01
C ASP A 21 7.29 -17.55 11.80
N LYS A 22 7.17 -16.80 10.70
CA LYS A 22 5.99 -15.97 10.35
C LYS A 22 5.17 -16.54 9.21
N ILE A 23 5.46 -17.74 8.70
CA ILE A 23 4.69 -18.34 7.60
C ILE A 23 3.21 -18.44 7.98
N ASP A 24 2.89 -18.86 9.21
CA ASP A 24 1.51 -18.99 9.67
C ASP A 24 0.76 -17.65 9.76
N VAL A 25 1.48 -16.53 9.84
CA VAL A 25 0.89 -15.18 9.83
C VAL A 25 0.26 -14.87 8.46
N VAL A 26 0.78 -15.46 7.38
CA VAL A 26 0.22 -15.27 6.03
C VAL A 26 -1.20 -15.82 5.97
N ASP A 27 -1.41 -17.04 6.47
CA ASP A 27 -2.74 -17.65 6.51
C ASP A 27 -3.67 -16.88 7.47
N ALA A 28 -3.18 -16.56 8.67
CA ALA A 28 -3.93 -15.80 9.65
C ALA A 28 -4.38 -14.42 9.15
N GLY A 29 -3.61 -13.78 8.25
CA GLY A 29 -3.96 -12.49 7.64
C GLY A 29 -4.96 -12.57 6.49
N THR A 30 -5.19 -13.75 5.92
CA THR A 30 -6.01 -13.94 4.71
C THR A 30 -7.45 -13.40 4.86
N PRO A 31 -8.19 -13.66 5.96
CA PRO A 31 -9.55 -13.14 6.11
C PRO A 31 -9.61 -11.60 6.10
N ALA A 32 -8.65 -10.94 6.73
CA ALA A 32 -8.59 -9.48 6.73
C ALA A 32 -8.26 -8.91 5.35
N LEU A 33 -7.31 -9.53 4.63
CA LEU A 33 -6.84 -9.05 3.32
C LEU A 33 -7.82 -9.31 2.17
N HIS A 34 -8.53 -10.44 2.20
CA HIS A 34 -9.31 -10.91 1.05
C HIS A 34 -10.83 -10.94 1.29
N GLN A 35 -11.29 -10.95 2.53
CA GLN A 35 -12.71 -11.14 2.86
C GLN A 35 -13.33 -9.93 3.58
N ASP A 36 -12.54 -8.88 3.81
CA ASP A 36 -12.91 -7.72 4.63
C ASP A 36 -13.56 -8.16 5.97
N ALA A 37 -12.94 -9.14 6.65
CA ALA A 37 -13.49 -9.75 7.86
C ALA A 37 -13.74 -8.77 9.02
N HIS A 38 -13.22 -7.54 8.91
CA HIS A 38 -13.39 -6.46 9.89
C HIS A 38 -14.34 -5.34 9.41
N GLY A 39 -14.92 -5.45 8.21
CA GLY A 39 -15.89 -4.50 7.67
C GLY A 39 -15.31 -3.11 7.39
N LEU A 40 -14.02 -3.03 7.05
CA LEU A 40 -13.31 -1.77 6.79
C LEU A 40 -13.83 -1.05 5.55
N LEU A 41 -14.39 -1.77 4.57
CA LEU A 41 -14.90 -1.16 3.34
C LEU A 41 -16.36 -0.69 3.47
N GLY A 42 -17.05 -1.08 4.55
CA GLY A 42 -18.47 -0.81 4.76
C GLY A 42 -18.81 0.58 5.30
N LEU A 43 -20.09 0.79 5.61
CA LEU A 43 -20.66 2.06 6.10
C LEU A 43 -20.07 2.56 7.43
N THR A 44 -19.48 1.67 8.23
CA THR A 44 -18.79 2.03 9.48
C THR A 44 -17.30 2.24 9.29
N GLY A 45 -16.75 1.92 8.11
CA GLY A 45 -15.34 2.04 7.77
C GLY A 45 -15.07 3.17 6.79
N LEU A 46 -14.29 2.87 5.73
CA LEU A 46 -13.80 3.84 4.76
C LEU A 46 -14.91 4.57 4.00
N ALA A 47 -16.08 3.96 3.79
CA ALA A 47 -17.22 4.66 3.17
C ALA A 47 -17.66 5.91 3.97
N ASN A 48 -17.46 5.90 5.28
CA ASN A 48 -17.80 7.00 6.18
C ASN A 48 -16.60 7.90 6.50
N TYR A 49 -15.39 7.57 6.05
CA TYR A 49 -14.23 8.44 6.21
C TYR A 49 -14.39 9.70 5.34
N LYS A 50 -14.28 10.89 5.94
CA LYS A 50 -14.48 12.19 5.25
C LYS A 50 -13.25 13.09 5.22
N CYS A 51 -12.20 12.77 5.96
CA CYS A 51 -10.97 13.55 5.92
C CYS A 51 -10.22 13.32 4.59
N PRO A 52 -9.26 14.19 4.23
CA PRO A 52 -8.41 13.99 3.06
C PRO A 52 -7.64 12.67 3.13
N ALA A 53 -7.36 12.07 1.97
CA ALA A 53 -6.50 10.89 1.84
C ALA A 53 -5.62 11.00 0.59
N LEU A 54 -4.42 10.42 0.67
CA LEU A 54 -3.48 10.34 -0.42
C LEU A 54 -3.07 8.88 -0.62
N PHE A 55 -3.30 8.37 -1.82
CA PHE A 55 -2.80 7.09 -2.27
C PHE A 55 -1.62 7.30 -3.23
N ILE A 56 -0.53 6.57 -2.98
CA ILE A 56 0.66 6.57 -3.84
C ILE A 56 0.95 5.13 -4.20
N ARG A 57 1.06 4.83 -5.49
CA ARG A 57 1.51 3.54 -6.02
C ARG A 57 2.64 3.72 -7.03
N GLY A 58 3.40 2.67 -7.27
CA GLY A 58 4.32 2.63 -8.41
C GLY A 58 3.60 2.23 -9.69
N ALA A 59 3.90 2.88 -10.81
CA ALA A 59 3.29 2.57 -12.11
C ALA A 59 3.60 1.13 -12.59
N ARG A 60 4.71 0.54 -12.14
CA ARG A 60 5.10 -0.86 -12.41
C ARG A 60 4.59 -1.85 -11.37
N SER A 61 3.67 -1.45 -10.51
CA SER A 61 3.00 -2.36 -9.56
C SER A 61 2.21 -3.42 -10.32
N ILE A 62 1.88 -4.51 -9.64
CA ILE A 62 1.01 -5.55 -10.22
C ILE A 62 -0.33 -4.92 -10.64
N PRO A 63 -0.94 -5.31 -11.78
CA PRO A 63 -2.08 -4.61 -12.36
C PRO A 63 -3.25 -4.39 -11.38
N ILE A 64 -3.56 -5.40 -10.55
CA ILE A 64 -4.64 -5.34 -9.56
C ILE A 64 -4.53 -4.15 -8.59
N MET A 65 -3.32 -3.61 -8.35
CA MET A 65 -3.17 -2.44 -7.47
C MET A 65 -3.82 -1.19 -8.05
N GLN A 66 -3.84 -1.03 -9.38
CA GLN A 66 -4.55 0.07 -10.01
C GLN A 66 -6.07 -0.07 -9.80
N ASP A 67 -6.60 -1.29 -9.95
CA ASP A 67 -8.03 -1.55 -9.76
C ASP A 67 -8.44 -1.34 -8.30
N VAL A 68 -7.60 -1.76 -7.35
CA VAL A 68 -7.81 -1.50 -5.91
C VAL A 68 -7.82 0.00 -5.62
N HIS A 69 -6.86 0.77 -6.13
CA HIS A 69 -6.84 2.22 -5.95
C HIS A 69 -8.09 2.88 -6.54
N ALA A 70 -8.50 2.49 -7.75
CA ALA A 70 -9.71 3.01 -8.39
C ALA A 70 -10.97 2.72 -7.55
N ALA A 71 -11.09 1.50 -7.01
CA ALA A 71 -12.20 1.12 -6.12
C ALA A 71 -12.18 1.93 -4.81
N LEU A 72 -11.01 2.14 -4.21
CA LEU A 72 -10.88 2.94 -2.99
C LEU A 72 -11.17 4.43 -3.23
N VAL A 73 -10.77 4.99 -4.38
CA VAL A 73 -11.13 6.37 -4.76
C VAL A 73 -12.63 6.50 -5.02
N ALA A 74 -13.27 5.50 -5.63
CA ALA A 74 -14.73 5.49 -5.77
C ALA A 74 -15.44 5.44 -4.40
N LEU A 75 -14.87 4.71 -3.43
CA LEU A 75 -15.37 4.64 -2.05
C LEU A 75 -15.10 5.92 -1.25
N MET A 76 -13.97 6.58 -1.52
CA MET A 76 -13.49 7.80 -0.87
C MET A 76 -13.23 8.90 -1.92
N PRO A 77 -14.28 9.57 -2.45
CA PRO A 77 -14.12 10.53 -3.55
C PRO A 77 -13.22 11.74 -3.24
N GLN A 78 -12.95 12.00 -1.96
CA GLN A 78 -12.02 13.04 -1.51
C GLN A 78 -10.54 12.61 -1.55
N ALA A 79 -10.26 11.33 -1.85
CA ALA A 79 -8.90 10.83 -1.93
C ALA A 79 -8.23 11.27 -3.24
N SER A 80 -6.92 11.55 -3.17
CA SER A 80 -6.07 11.73 -4.35
C SER A 80 -5.29 10.44 -4.61
N ASP A 81 -5.15 10.04 -5.88
CA ASP A 81 -4.36 8.87 -6.30
C ASP A 81 -3.25 9.27 -7.27
N TYR A 82 -2.03 8.81 -7.00
CA TYR A 82 -0.85 9.07 -7.82
C TYR A 82 -0.09 7.79 -8.13
N ALA A 83 0.27 7.63 -9.40
CA ALA A 83 1.22 6.62 -9.85
C ALA A 83 2.58 7.27 -10.13
N ILE A 84 3.64 6.77 -9.49
CA ILE A 84 5.02 7.21 -9.78
C ILE A 84 5.58 6.33 -10.90
N GLU A 85 5.91 6.96 -12.02
CA GLU A 85 6.53 6.30 -13.16
C GLU A 85 7.87 5.67 -12.80
N GLY A 86 8.15 4.49 -13.36
CA GLY A 86 9.35 3.74 -13.00
C GLY A 86 9.37 3.14 -11.58
N ALA A 87 8.38 3.39 -10.73
CA ALA A 87 8.33 2.78 -9.39
C ALA A 87 7.61 1.43 -9.39
N GLY A 88 8.12 0.49 -8.58
CA GLY A 88 7.46 -0.78 -8.23
C GLY A 88 6.71 -0.68 -6.90
N HIS A 89 6.61 -1.78 -6.16
CA HIS A 89 5.88 -1.80 -4.88
C HIS A 89 6.54 -0.92 -3.78
N MET A 90 7.88 -0.92 -3.69
CA MET A 90 8.63 -0.22 -2.65
C MET A 90 8.83 1.28 -2.97
N VAL A 91 7.77 1.97 -3.37
CA VAL A 91 7.81 3.39 -3.80
C VAL A 91 8.53 4.29 -2.78
N PRO A 92 8.20 4.23 -1.46
CA PRO A 92 8.82 5.11 -0.48
C PRO A 92 10.33 4.86 -0.28
N MET A 93 10.85 3.70 -0.67
CA MET A 93 12.28 3.39 -0.57
C MET A 93 13.05 3.76 -1.83
N THR A 94 12.41 3.64 -2.99
CA THR A 94 13.09 3.76 -4.29
C THR A 94 12.89 5.13 -4.96
N HIS A 95 11.81 5.83 -4.63
CA HIS A 95 11.42 7.13 -5.21
C HIS A 95 11.06 8.11 -4.08
N GLN A 96 11.98 8.23 -3.13
CA GLN A 96 11.79 9.00 -1.90
C GLN A 96 11.44 10.46 -2.17
N ALA A 97 12.15 11.11 -3.10
CA ALA A 97 11.96 12.52 -3.40
C ALA A 97 10.56 12.80 -3.95
N GLU A 98 10.08 11.94 -4.84
CA GLU A 98 8.74 12.01 -5.42
C GLU A 98 7.66 11.78 -4.36
N CYS A 99 7.83 10.78 -3.49
CA CYS A 99 6.93 10.56 -2.35
C CYS A 99 6.86 11.80 -1.44
N VAL A 100 8.01 12.35 -1.04
CA VAL A 100 8.08 13.53 -0.17
C VAL A 100 7.38 14.73 -0.80
N LYS A 101 7.60 14.96 -2.10
CA LYS A 101 6.93 16.05 -2.82
C LYS A 101 5.41 15.91 -2.78
N LEU A 102 4.88 14.72 -3.10
CA LEU A 102 3.44 14.46 -3.06
C LEU A 102 2.86 14.63 -1.65
N MET A 103 3.58 14.16 -0.63
CA MET A 103 3.17 14.33 0.77
C MET A 103 3.12 15.81 1.18
N GLN A 104 4.14 16.59 0.83
CA GLN A 104 4.18 18.03 1.12
C GLN A 104 3.00 18.77 0.46
N GLU A 105 2.74 18.51 -0.83
CA GLU A 105 1.60 19.09 -1.54
C GLU A 105 0.26 18.69 -0.92
N PHE A 106 0.14 17.43 -0.50
CA PHE A 106 -1.05 16.93 0.18
C PHE A 106 -1.28 17.61 1.53
N TYR A 107 -0.24 17.78 2.36
CA TYR A 107 -0.35 18.45 3.66
C TYR A 107 -0.78 19.91 3.51
N GLN A 108 -0.15 20.65 2.58
CA GLN A 108 -0.51 22.03 2.29
C GLN A 108 -1.98 22.17 1.87
N LYS A 109 -2.47 21.28 0.99
CA LYS A 109 -3.87 21.29 0.53
C LYS A 109 -4.86 20.85 1.61
N SER A 110 -4.42 20.03 2.55
CA SER A 110 -5.26 19.44 3.61
C SER A 110 -5.32 20.31 4.88
N GLY A 111 -4.57 21.42 4.93
CA GLY A 111 -4.56 22.35 6.05
C GLY A 111 -3.70 21.93 7.24
N PHE A 112 -2.64 21.15 6.99
CA PHE A 112 -1.59 20.82 7.97
C PHE A 112 -0.38 21.75 7.83
#